data_AF-A0A7W1ZYL0-F1
#
_entry.id   AF-A0A7W1ZYL0-F1
#
_cell.length_a   1.000
_cell.length_b   1.000
_cell.length_c   1.000
_cell.angle_alpha   90.00
_cell.angle_beta   90.00
_cell.angle_gamma   90.00
#
_symmetry.space_group_name_H-M   'P 1'
#
loop_
_entity.id
_entity.type
_entity.pdbx_description
1 polymer ?
#
loop_
_entity_poly.entity_id
_entity_poly.type
_entity_poly.pdbx_seq_one_letter_code
_entity_poly.pdbx_strand_id
1 'polypeptide(L)'
;FGRYLYAIGGNPDAARLSGINNKLNILKVFALLGALTGVASLIFTARVGSASPDAGTLKELDAIAACVIGGASLMGGRGTIFGACLGALIMASLDNGMSLLNVKDFMQDIIKGSILVAAVGLDMLGKKQS
;
A
#
# COMPACT_ATOMS: atom_id res chain seq x y z
N PHE A 1 5.69 -16.51 9.91
CA PHE A 1 4.72 -16.01 8.90
C PHE A 1 5.38 -15.01 7.96
N GLY A 2 5.87 -13.85 8.45
CA GLY A 2 6.50 -12.82 7.61
C GLY A 2 7.64 -13.33 6.72
N ARG A 3 8.60 -14.10 7.25
CA ARG A 3 9.74 -14.65 6.47
C ARG A 3 9.29 -15.48 5.25
N TYR A 4 8.19 -16.23 5.40
CA TYR A 4 7.61 -17.01 4.29
C TYR A 4 7.01 -16.10 3.21
N LEU A 5 6.43 -14.96 3.59
CA LEU A 5 5.92 -13.97 2.64
C LEU A 5 7.04 -13.28 1.86
N TYR A 6 8.17 -12.96 2.51
CA TYR A 6 9.36 -12.47 1.80
C TYR A 6 9.90 -13.51 0.82
N ALA A 7 9.95 -14.79 1.20
CA ALA A 7 10.38 -15.87 0.31
C ALA A 7 9.43 -16.04 -0.90
N ILE A 8 8.11 -16.06 -0.66
CA ILE A 8 7.09 -16.15 -1.71
C ILE A 8 7.16 -14.93 -2.65
N GLY A 9 7.35 -13.73 -2.10
CA GLY A 9 7.45 -12.50 -2.89
C GLY A 9 8.76 -12.37 -3.69
N GLY A 10 9.85 -13.03 -3.26
CA GLY A 10 11.10 -13.05 -4.01
C GLY A 10 11.11 -14.08 -5.14
N ASN A 11 10.69 -15.31 -4.85
CA ASN A 11 10.52 -16.35 -5.85
C ASN A 11 9.46 -17.38 -5.38
N PRO A 12 8.24 -17.36 -5.95
CA PRO A 12 7.17 -18.25 -5.53
C PRO A 12 7.46 -19.73 -5.83
N ASP A 13 8.15 -20.03 -6.93
CA ASP A 13 8.47 -21.41 -7.29
C ASP A 13 9.52 -22.01 -6.35
N ALA A 14 10.55 -21.24 -6.00
CA ALA A 14 11.55 -21.65 -5.01
C ALA A 14 10.94 -21.84 -3.61
N ALA A 15 10.00 -20.96 -3.22
CA ALA A 15 9.28 -21.10 -1.95
C ALA A 15 8.47 -22.42 -1.90
N ARG A 16 7.80 -22.77 -3.01
CA ARG A 16 7.04 -24.01 -3.13
C ARG A 16 7.92 -25.25 -3.07
N LEU A 17 9.06 -25.23 -3.76
CA LEU A 17 10.06 -26.31 -3.72
C LEU A 17 10.68 -26.48 -2.32
N SER A 18 10.73 -25.41 -1.52
CA SER A 18 11.19 -25.43 -0.13
C SER A 18 10.11 -25.91 0.86
N GLY A 19 9.00 -26.48 0.38
CA GLY A 19 7.92 -27.00 1.22
C GLY A 19 6.97 -25.92 1.77
N ILE A 20 7.10 -24.66 1.33
CA ILE A 20 6.19 -23.58 1.76
C ILE A 20 4.88 -23.70 0.96
N ASN A 21 3.75 -23.82 1.66
CA ASN A 21 2.45 -23.81 1.01
C ASN A 21 2.05 -22.36 0.65
N ASN A 22 2.41 -21.93 -0.56
CA ASN A 22 2.15 -20.57 -1.04
C ASN A 22 0.66 -20.21 -0.96
N LYS A 23 -0.23 -21.11 -1.38
CA LYS A 23 -1.68 -20.87 -1.42
C LYS A 23 -2.24 -20.55 -0.04
N LEU A 24 -1.86 -21.34 0.97
CA LEU A 24 -2.34 -21.14 2.33
C LEU A 24 -1.79 -19.85 2.96
N ASN A 25 -0.52 -19.52 2.70
CA ASN A 25 0.07 -18.28 3.20
C ASN A 25 -0.55 -17.04 2.56
N ILE A 26 -0.79 -17.06 1.24
CA ILE A 26 -1.47 -15.98 0.51
C ILE A 26 -2.90 -15.81 1.03
N LEU A 27 -3.65 -16.91 1.21
CA LEU A 27 -5.00 -16.86 1.77
C LEU A 27 -5.03 -16.21 3.17
N LYS A 28 -4.07 -16.56 4.04
CA LYS A 28 -3.95 -15.95 5.37
C LYS A 28 -3.69 -14.45 5.30
N VAL A 29 -2.89 -13.98 4.34
CA VAL A 29 -2.64 -12.55 4.15
C VAL A 29 -3.89 -11.82 3.70
N PHE A 30 -4.62 -12.34 2.71
CA PHE A 30 -5.86 -11.72 2.26
C PHE A 30 -6.94 -11.72 3.35
N ALA A 31 -7.03 -12.78 4.16
CA ALA A 31 -7.94 -12.83 5.30
C ALA A 31 -7.58 -11.76 6.36
N LEU A 32 -6.29 -11.61 6.70
CA LEU A 32 -5.83 -10.55 7.60
C LEU A 32 -6.07 -9.15 7.02
N LEU A 33 -5.81 -8.96 5.73
CA LEU A 33 -6.07 -7.70 5.04
C LEU A 33 -7.55 -7.33 5.10
N GLY A 34 -8.45 -8.26 4.76
CA GLY A 34 -9.89 -8.06 4.84
C GLY A 34 -10.38 -7.71 6.25
N ALA A 35 -9.84 -8.39 7.27
CA ALA A 35 -10.16 -8.07 8.67
C ALA A 35 -9.70 -6.66 9.07
N LEU A 36 -8.46 -6.28 8.70
CA LEU A 36 -7.91 -4.96 8.99
C LEU A 36 -8.65 -3.84 8.24
N THR A 37 -8.93 -4.05 6.96
CA THR A 37 -9.71 -3.12 6.13
C THR A 37 -11.12 -2.96 6.68
N GLY A 38 -11.77 -4.04 7.13
CA GLY A 38 -13.08 -3.97 7.78
C GLY A 38 -13.08 -3.06 9.02
N VAL A 39 -12.09 -3.22 9.90
CA VAL A 39 -11.93 -2.36 11.08
C VAL A 39 -11.63 -0.91 10.67
N ALA A 40 -10.74 -0.70 9.72
CA ALA A 40 -10.40 0.64 9.22
C ALA A 40 -11.61 1.36 8.61
N SER A 41 -12.45 0.66 7.83
CA SER A 41 -13.65 1.21 7.24
C SER A 41 -14.72 1.57 8.27
N LEU A 42 -14.86 0.78 9.34
CA LEU A 42 -15.74 1.12 10.46
C LEU A 42 -15.31 2.43 11.13
N ILE A 43 -14.00 2.58 11.41
CA ILE A 43 -13.43 3.80 11.99
C ILE A 43 -13.61 4.99 11.04
N PHE A 44 -13.35 4.81 9.75
CA PHE A 44 -13.50 5.84 8.74
C PHE A 44 -14.95 6.32 8.62
N THR A 45 -15.90 5.39 8.57
CA THR A 45 -17.34 5.70 8.51
C THR A 45 -17.79 6.46 9.77
N ALA A 46 -17.35 6.03 10.94
CA ALA A 46 -17.63 6.72 12.20
C ALA A 46 -17.08 8.15 12.22
N ARG A 47 -15.92 8.39 11.59
CA ARG A 47 -15.30 9.72 11.48
C ARG A 47 -16.05 10.63 10.51
N VAL A 48 -16.46 10.12 9.35
CA VAL A 48 -17.13 10.90 8.29
C VAL A 48 -18.60 11.16 8.63
N GLY A 49 -19.21 10.33 9.48
CA GLY A 49 -20.59 10.49 9.95
C GLY A 49 -21.65 10.30 8.85
N SER A 50 -21.24 9.92 7.64
CA SER A 50 -22.10 9.65 6.50
C SER A 50 -21.50 8.55 5.62
N ALA A 51 -22.36 7.75 5.00
CA ALA A 51 -21.99 6.72 4.04
C ALA A 51 -22.29 7.23 2.63
N SER A 52 -21.39 8.04 2.09
CA SER A 52 -21.47 8.47 0.70
C SER A 52 -20.97 7.35 -0.24
N PRO A 53 -21.53 7.18 -1.45
CA PRO A 53 -21.00 6.22 -2.42
C PRO A 53 -19.53 6.49 -2.80
N ASP A 54 -19.11 7.76 -2.73
CA ASP A 54 -17.74 8.19 -2.98
C ASP A 54 -16.81 8.02 -1.76
N ALA A 55 -17.35 7.63 -0.59
CA ALA A 55 -16.58 7.46 0.62
C ALA A 55 -15.68 6.22 0.50
N GLY A 56 -14.41 6.46 0.16
CA GLY A 56 -13.42 5.40 -0.03
C GLY A 56 -12.86 5.33 -1.45
N THR A 57 -13.37 6.13 -2.38
CA THR A 57 -12.82 6.22 -3.74
C THR A 57 -11.32 6.55 -3.67
N LEU A 58 -10.52 5.81 -4.45
CA LEU A 58 -9.05 5.94 -4.55
C LEU A 58 -8.27 5.67 -3.25
N LYS A 59 -8.91 5.13 -2.20
CA LYS A 59 -8.16 4.74 -0.98
C LYS A 59 -7.21 3.56 -1.21
N GLU A 60 -7.45 2.73 -2.22
CA GLU A 60 -6.44 1.72 -2.61
C GLU A 60 -5.18 2.36 -3.17
N LEU A 61 -5.33 3.44 -3.95
CA LEU A 61 -4.21 4.20 -4.51
C LEU A 61 -3.35 4.79 -3.39
N ASP A 62 -3.99 5.42 -2.39
CA ASP A 62 -3.30 5.94 -1.21
C ASP A 62 -2.53 4.82 -0.47
N ALA A 63 -3.14 3.65 -0.30
CA ALA A 63 -2.52 2.52 0.38
C ALA A 63 -1.31 1.96 -0.38
N ILE A 64 -1.43 1.81 -1.71
CA ILE A 64 -0.32 1.35 -2.56
C ILE A 64 0.82 2.37 -2.54
N ALA A 65 0.50 3.66 -2.73
CA ALA A 65 1.50 4.70 -2.80
C ALA A 65 2.22 4.89 -1.46
N ALA A 66 1.52 4.81 -0.33
CA ALA A 66 2.11 4.76 1.00
C ALA A 66 3.11 3.61 1.17
N CYS A 67 2.76 2.41 0.72
CA CYS A 67 3.66 1.25 0.80
C CYS A 67 4.92 1.46 -0.06
N VAL A 68 4.77 1.97 -1.29
CA VAL A 68 5.88 2.17 -2.23
C VAL A 68 6.80 3.29 -1.77
N ILE A 69 6.27 4.42 -1.31
CA ILE A 69 7.05 5.51 -0.70
C ILE A 69 7.78 5.00 0.55
N GLY A 70 7.14 4.12 1.31
CA GLY A 70 7.73 3.42 2.45
C GLY A 70 8.83 2.40 2.11
N GLY A 71 9.17 2.23 0.83
CA GLY A 71 10.24 1.34 0.37
C GLY A 71 9.81 -0.11 0.14
N ALA A 72 8.51 -0.39 0.01
CA ALA A 72 8.04 -1.70 -0.44
C ALA A 72 8.23 -1.87 -1.95
N SER A 73 8.80 -3.02 -2.36
CA SER A 73 9.03 -3.35 -3.76
C SER A 73 7.75 -3.85 -4.42
N LEU A 74 7.37 -3.29 -5.58
CA LEU A 74 6.25 -3.80 -6.36
C LEU A 74 6.52 -5.19 -6.95
N MET A 75 7.79 -5.50 -7.21
CA MET A 75 8.20 -6.82 -7.70
C MET A 75 8.25 -7.88 -6.60
N GLY A 76 7.96 -7.50 -5.35
CA GLY A 76 7.94 -8.41 -4.21
C GLY A 76 9.31 -8.67 -3.57
N GLY A 77 9.29 -9.39 -2.45
CA GLY A 77 10.48 -9.89 -1.75
C GLY A 77 11.27 -8.85 -0.95
N ARG A 78 10.88 -7.57 -0.96
CA ARG A 78 11.52 -6.47 -0.22
C ARG A 78 10.49 -5.46 0.28
N GLY A 79 10.78 -4.86 1.43
CA GLY A 79 9.93 -3.88 2.11
C GLY A 79 10.01 -4.05 3.62
N THR A 80 9.47 -3.11 4.40
CA THR A 80 9.35 -3.26 5.86
C THR A 80 8.01 -2.70 6.32
N ILE A 81 7.45 -3.26 7.41
CA ILE A 81 6.20 -2.76 8.00
C ILE A 81 6.38 -1.32 8.49
N PHE A 82 7.51 -1.03 9.15
CA PHE A 82 7.82 0.32 9.62
C PHE A 82 7.92 1.33 8.48
N GLY A 83 8.55 0.96 7.36
CA GLY A 83 8.62 1.80 6.17
C GLY A 83 7.23 2.12 5.61
N ALA A 84 6.35 1.12 5.49
CA ALA A 84 4.97 1.33 5.04
C ALA A 84 4.16 2.22 6.00
N CYS A 85 4.31 2.07 7.31
CA CYS A 85 3.68 2.98 8.29
C CYS A 85 4.19 4.42 8.15
N LEU A 86 5.49 4.60 7.92
CA LEU A 86 6.09 5.92 7.69
C LEU A 86 5.57 6.54 6.38
N GLY A 87 5.49 5.75 5.30
CA GLY A 87 4.92 6.18 4.03
C GLY A 87 3.44 6.54 4.13
N ALA A 88 2.67 5.81 4.93
CA ALA A 88 1.27 6.14 5.22
C ALA A 88 1.14 7.45 6.00
N LEU A 89 2.05 7.71 6.95
CA LEU A 89 2.12 8.99 7.66
C LEU A 89 2.42 10.15 6.70
N ILE A 90 3.38 9.96 5.79
CA ILE A 90 3.72 10.96 4.75
C ILE A 90 2.52 11.25 3.86
N MET A 91 1.83 10.22 3.35
CA MET A 91 0.63 10.39 2.54
C MET A 91 -0.50 11.09 3.31
N ALA A 92 -0.73 10.70 4.57
CA ALA A 92 -1.73 11.36 5.41
C ALA A 92 -1.38 12.84 5.66
N SER A 93 -0.10 13.16 5.87
CA SER A 93 0.35 14.55 6.03
C SER A 93 0.19 15.35 4.74
N LEU A 94 0.46 14.76 3.57
CA LEU A 94 0.22 15.39 2.27
C LEU A 94 -1.27 15.68 2.05
N ASP A 95 -2.14 14.73 2.35
CA ASP A 95 -3.60 14.91 2.27
C ASP A 95 -4.08 16.07 3.15
N ASN A 96 -3.64 16.09 4.40
CA ASN A 96 -3.97 17.18 5.31
C ASN A 96 -3.39 18.51 4.82
N GLY A 97 -2.15 18.54 4.32
CA GLY A 97 -1.52 19.75 3.81
C GLY A 97 -2.24 20.32 2.58
N MET A 98 -2.57 19.49 1.60
CA MET A 98 -3.33 19.90 0.41
C MET A 98 -4.75 20.38 0.78
N SER A 99 -5.40 19.70 1.73
CA SER A 99 -6.70 20.11 2.25
C SER A 99 -6.65 21.48 2.93
N LEU A 100 -5.63 21.75 3.76
CA LEU A 100 -5.42 23.05 4.40
C LEU A 100 -5.14 24.17 3.38
N LEU A 101 -4.45 23.85 2.29
CA LEU A 101 -4.20 24.77 1.17
C LEU A 101 -5.42 24.93 0.24
N ASN A 102 -6.56 24.31 0.58
CA ASN A 102 -7.80 24.35 -0.21
C ASN A 102 -7.62 23.88 -1.68
N VAL A 103 -6.70 22.92 -1.89
CA VAL A 103 -6.49 22.31 -3.20
C VAL A 103 -7.72 21.48 -3.56
N LYS A 104 -8.27 21.68 -4.76
CA LYS A 104 -9.43 20.92 -5.26
C LYS A 104 -9.13 19.41 -5.25
N ASP A 105 -10.11 18.60 -4.85
CA ASP A 105 -9.96 17.14 -4.72
C ASP A 105 -9.40 16.48 -6.00
N PHE A 106 -9.90 16.87 -7.17
CA PHE A 106 -9.38 16.40 -8.45
C PHE A 106 -7.86 16.65 -8.65
N MET A 107 -7.35 17.79 -8.17
CA MET A 107 -5.91 18.06 -8.23
C MET A 107 -5.12 17.22 -7.22
N GLN A 108 -5.71 16.92 -6.05
CA GLN A 108 -5.08 16.02 -5.08
C GLN A 108 -4.89 14.62 -5.68
N ASP A 109 -5.91 14.10 -6.40
CA ASP A 109 -5.83 12.79 -7.06
C ASP A 109 -4.76 12.75 -8.15
N ILE A 110 -4.64 13.81 -8.96
CA ILE A 110 -3.56 13.94 -9.96
C ILE A 110 -2.19 13.94 -9.27
N ILE A 111 -2.03 14.71 -8.19
CA ILE A 111 -0.77 14.79 -7.45
C ILE A 111 -0.42 13.42 -6.88
N LYS A 112 -1.34 12.74 -6.20
CA LYS A 112 -1.14 11.38 -5.66
C LYS A 112 -0.74 10.38 -6.73
N GLY A 113 -1.44 10.38 -7.86
CA GLY A 113 -1.11 9.54 -9.01
C GLY A 113 0.28 9.83 -9.55
N SER A 114 0.65 11.12 -9.69
CA SER A 114 1.99 11.52 -10.15
C SER A 114 3.11 11.08 -9.20
N ILE A 115 2.88 11.18 -7.87
CA ILE A 115 3.81 10.72 -6.85
C ILE A 115 4.02 9.21 -6.95
N LEU A 116 2.94 8.44 -7.09
CA LEU A 116 3.04 7.00 -7.28
C LEU A 116 3.84 6.66 -8.55
N VAL A 117 3.50 7.26 -9.70
CA VAL A 117 4.20 7.00 -10.97
C VAL A 117 5.68 7.33 -10.85
N ALA A 118 6.03 8.45 -10.22
CA ALA A 118 7.42 8.82 -9.96
C ALA A 118 8.13 7.80 -9.06
N ALA A 119 7.48 7.38 -7.96
CA ALA A 119 8.03 6.40 -7.02
C ALA A 119 8.28 5.04 -7.68
N VAL A 120 7.31 4.55 -8.48
CA VAL A 120 7.45 3.31 -9.24
C VAL A 120 8.54 3.43 -10.31
N GLY A 121 8.59 4.56 -11.02
CA GLY A 121 9.62 4.82 -12.03
C GLY A 121 11.03 4.76 -11.43
N LEU A 122 11.22 5.37 -10.26
CA LEU A 122 12.50 5.31 -9.54
C LEU A 122 12.83 3.90 -9.03
N ASP A 123 11.85 3.17 -8.47
CA ASP A 123 12.04 1.77 -8.04
C ASP A 123 12.51 0.88 -9.21
N MET A 124 11.94 1.09 -10.39
CA MET A 124 12.27 0.30 -11.58
C MET A 124 13.62 0.70 -12.20
N LEU A 125 13.97 1.98 -12.19
CA LEU A 125 15.26 2.48 -12.69
C LEU A 125 16.44 2.06 -11.80
N GLY A 126 16.27 2.12 -10.47
CA GLY A 126 17.30 1.67 -9.52
C GLY A 126 17.67 0.19 -9.67
N LYS A 127 16.78 -0.61 -10.29
CA LYS A 127 16.99 -2.04 -10.54
C LYS A 127 17.77 -2.33 -11.82
N LYS A 128 17.84 -1.41 -12.79
CA LYS A 128 18.54 -1.62 -14.07
C LYS A 128 20.08 -1.56 -13.94
N GLN A 129 20.60 -1.29 -12.75
CA GLN A 129 22.03 -1.22 -12.44
C GLN A 129 22.54 -2.34 -11.51
N SER A 130 21.80 -3.44 -11.32
CA SER A 130 22.30 -4.65 -10.65
C SER A 130 21.98 -5.93 -11.43
#